data_AF-A0A7S3M7Q2-F1
#
_entry.id   AF-A0A7S3M7Q2-F1
#
_cell.length_a   1.000
_cell.length_b   1.000
_cell.length_c   1.000
_cell.angle_alpha   90.00
_cell.angle_beta   90.00
_cell.angle_gamma   90.00
#
_symmetry.space_group_name_H-M   'P 1'
#
loop_
_entity.id
_entity.type
_entity.pdbx_description
1 polymer ?
#
loop_
_entity_poly.entity_id
_entity_poly.type
_entity_poly.pdbx_seq_one_letter_code
_entity_poly.pdbx_strand_id
1 'polypeptide(L)'
;NSHIREVNYSADSMYLQSDSADAEHLYFEAEDGEYFSAGSQLKDIKWADWTCLYGWPVQGAWPYFDDVENGRAFEPTSINRSPDQKLLVVGDQAGTVKLFNYPCINKDAESMNAFAHVKEVSKVR
;
A
#
# COMPACT_ATOMS: atom_id res chain seq x y z
N ASN A 1 2.17 4.62 19.95
CA ASN A 1 3.24 3.75 19.43
C ASN A 1 2.68 2.39 19.12
N SER A 2 2.34 2.20 17.84
CA SER A 2 1.96 0.92 17.27
C SER A 2 3.18 0.22 16.65
N HIS A 3 3.01 -1.03 16.21
CA HIS A 3 4.08 -1.79 15.54
C HIS A 3 4.13 -1.45 14.04
N ILE A 4 5.33 -1.55 13.46
CA ILE A 4 5.55 -1.39 12.02
C ILE A 4 5.03 -2.63 11.28
N ARG A 5 4.29 -2.40 10.19
CA ARG A 5 3.78 -3.45 9.30
C ARG A 5 4.72 -3.69 8.14
N GLU A 6 5.11 -2.61 7.46
CA GLU A 6 5.84 -2.65 6.20
C GLU A 6 6.87 -1.52 6.14
N VAL A 7 7.96 -1.76 5.41
CA VAL A 7 9.04 -0.79 5.15
C VAL A 7 9.54 -1.00 3.73
N ASN A 8 9.69 0.08 2.95
CA ASN A 8 10.27 0.04 1.61
C ASN A 8 11.42 1.05 1.47
N TYR A 9 12.45 0.67 0.72
CA TYR A 9 13.53 1.57 0.32
C TYR A 9 13.18 2.29 -0.98
N SER A 10 13.62 3.55 -1.10
CA SER A 10 13.69 4.21 -2.39
C SER A 10 14.68 3.47 -3.31
N ALA A 11 14.49 3.56 -4.62
CA ALA A 11 15.31 2.85 -5.60
C ALA A 11 16.78 3.32 -5.61
N ASP A 12 17.04 4.54 -5.16
CA ASP A 12 18.37 5.11 -4.92
C ASP A 12 18.91 4.83 -3.51
N SER A 13 18.15 4.12 -2.67
CA SER A 13 18.49 3.80 -1.28
C SER A 13 18.73 5.02 -0.37
N MET A 14 18.20 6.19 -0.74
CA MET A 14 18.33 7.44 0.04
C MET A 14 17.23 7.60 1.09
N TYR A 15 16.06 6.99 0.89
CA TYR A 15 14.89 7.17 1.74
C TYR A 15 14.22 5.84 2.09
N LEU A 16 13.52 5.85 3.21
CA LEU A 16 12.63 4.80 3.66
C LEU A 16 11.20 5.35 3.74
N GLN A 17 10.23 4.50 3.45
CA GLN A 17 8.84 4.70 3.85
C GLN A 17 8.40 3.54 4.74
N SER A 18 7.50 3.79 5.68
CA SER A 18 6.96 2.76 6.56
C SER A 18 5.48 2.95 6.84
N ASP A 19 4.78 1.84 6.99
CA ASP A 19 3.40 1.80 7.48
C ASP A 19 3.35 1.20 8.88
N SER A 20 2.58 1.82 9.77
CA SER A 20 2.26 1.28 11.08
C SER A 20 0.88 0.65 11.14
N ALA A 21 0.61 -0.15 12.17
CA ALA A 21 -0.71 -0.74 12.37
C ALA A 21 -1.79 0.23 12.88
N ASP A 22 -1.43 1.45 13.28
CA ASP A 22 -2.35 2.57 13.55
C ASP A 22 -2.54 3.51 12.35
N ALA A 23 -2.24 3.02 11.14
CA ALA A 23 -2.45 3.72 9.87
C ALA A 23 -1.61 4.99 9.67
N GLU A 24 -0.41 5.05 10.27
CA GLU A 24 0.57 6.10 9.99
C GLU A 24 1.48 5.68 8.84
N HIS A 25 1.65 6.58 7.87
CA HIS A 25 2.59 6.45 6.76
C HIS A 25 3.67 7.52 6.91
N LEU A 26 4.90 7.09 7.19
CA LEU A 26 6.01 7.97 7.53
C LEU A 26 7.20 7.75 6.61
N TYR A 27 8.05 8.77 6.51
CA TYR A 27 9.26 8.76 5.69
C TYR A 27 10.49 9.03 6.56
N PHE A 28 11.62 8.47 6.17
CA PHE A 28 12.90 8.61 6.88
C PHE A 28 14.06 8.71 5.89
N GLU A 29 15.15 9.36 6.29
CA GLU A 29 16.43 9.25 5.59
C GLU A 29 17.05 7.87 5.85
N ALA A 30 17.53 7.22 4.79
CA ALA A 30 18.06 5.86 4.91
C ALA A 30 19.47 5.83 5.52
N GLU A 31 20.21 6.94 5.48
CA GLU A 31 21.59 7.04 5.98
C GLU A 31 21.65 6.90 7.50
N ASP A 32 20.77 7.57 8.23
CA ASP A 32 20.77 7.65 9.70
C ASP A 32 19.42 7.31 10.36
N GLY A 33 18.36 7.14 9.56
CA GLY A 33 17.02 6.86 10.06
C GLY A 33 16.28 8.09 10.59
N GLU A 34 16.75 9.31 10.32
CA GLU A 34 16.06 10.52 10.76
C GLU A 34 14.70 10.68 10.08
N TYR A 35 13.73 11.17 10.86
CA TYR A 35 12.37 11.40 10.37
C TYR A 35 12.36 12.51 9.30
N PHE A 36 11.86 12.16 8.12
CA PHE A 36 11.74 13.09 7.01
C PHE A 36 10.33 13.69 6.95
N SER A 37 10.18 14.89 7.52
CA SER A 37 8.87 15.55 7.68
C SER A 37 8.24 16.07 6.38
N ALA A 38 9.03 16.24 5.31
CA ALA A 38 8.58 16.83 4.05
C ALA A 38 8.13 15.79 3.02
N GLY A 39 7.35 14.78 3.43
CA GLY A 39 6.97 13.63 2.59
C GLY A 39 6.35 13.97 1.22
N SER A 40 5.73 15.14 1.07
CA SER A 40 5.23 15.62 -0.24
C SER A 40 6.34 15.83 -1.29
N GLN A 41 7.59 16.05 -0.86
CA GLN A 41 8.76 16.12 -1.74
C GLN A 41 9.13 14.75 -2.32
N LEU A 42 8.70 13.65 -1.69
CA LEU A 42 8.96 12.28 -2.12
C LEU A 42 7.86 11.73 -3.04
N LYS A 43 6.85 12.53 -3.42
CA LYS A 43 5.72 12.07 -4.26
C LYS A 43 6.14 11.49 -5.62
N ASP A 44 7.24 11.98 -6.18
CA ASP A 44 7.75 11.61 -7.52
C ASP A 44 8.97 10.68 -7.43
N ILE A 45 9.37 10.26 -6.22
CA ILE A 45 10.50 9.34 -6.06
C ILE A 45 10.11 7.94 -6.53
N LYS A 46 11.09 7.24 -7.10
CA LYS A 46 10.93 5.82 -7.45
C LYS A 46 11.27 4.98 -6.23
N TRP A 47 10.29 4.22 -5.74
CA TRP A 47 10.50 3.20 -4.73
C TRP A 47 11.00 1.89 -5.36
N ALA A 48 11.89 1.18 -4.67
CA ALA A 48 12.47 -0.08 -5.14
C ALA A 48 11.37 -1.15 -5.28
N ASP A 49 10.61 -1.32 -4.21
CA ASP A 49 9.37 -2.08 -4.14
C ASP A 49 8.26 -1.21 -3.55
N TRP A 50 7.04 -1.76 -3.53
CA TRP A 50 5.92 -1.12 -2.86
C TRP A 50 5.11 -2.20 -2.16
N THR A 51 5.25 -2.29 -0.83
CA THR A 51 4.45 -3.15 0.05
C THR A 51 3.67 -2.37 1.11
N CYS A 52 3.93 -1.07 1.26
CA CYS A 52 3.10 -0.17 2.06
C CYS A 52 1.67 -0.12 1.52
N LEU A 53 0.70 -0.41 2.39
CA LEU A 53 -0.73 -0.23 2.15
C LEU A 53 -1.09 1.23 1.88
N TYR A 54 -0.37 2.17 2.49
CA TYR A 54 -0.62 3.60 2.38
C TYR A 54 0.38 4.26 1.43
N GLY A 55 -0.08 5.35 0.80
CA GLY A 55 0.72 6.22 -0.03
C GLY A 55 0.02 6.63 -1.32
N TRP A 56 0.54 7.69 -1.95
CA TRP A 56 -0.10 8.34 -3.09
C TRP A 56 -0.39 7.43 -4.30
N PRO A 57 0.54 6.56 -4.77
CA PRO A 57 0.33 5.75 -5.96
C PRO A 57 -0.58 4.53 -5.74
N VAL A 58 -1.04 4.26 -4.52
CA VAL A 58 -1.92 3.13 -4.20
C VAL A 58 -3.24 3.52 -3.54
N GLN A 59 -3.47 4.81 -3.31
CA GLN A 59 -4.65 5.33 -2.62
C GLN A 59 -6.00 4.90 -3.23
N GLY A 60 -6.03 4.66 -4.54
CA GLY A 60 -7.21 4.22 -5.27
C GLY A 60 -7.62 2.77 -4.97
N ALA A 61 -6.70 1.96 -4.45
CA ALA A 61 -7.00 0.58 -4.05
C ALA A 61 -7.82 0.51 -2.75
N TRP A 62 -7.85 1.60 -1.98
CA TRP A 62 -8.64 1.69 -0.76
C TRP A 62 -10.11 2.02 -1.06
N PRO A 63 -11.06 1.23 -0.54
CA PRO A 63 -12.49 1.52 -0.70
C PRO A 63 -12.89 2.82 -0.01
N TYR A 64 -14.11 3.30 -0.31
CA TYR A 64 -14.71 4.39 0.45
C TYR A 64 -14.95 3.96 1.90
N PHE A 65 -14.70 4.86 2.84
CA PHE A 65 -14.90 4.59 4.27
C PHE A 65 -16.32 4.09 4.57
N ASP A 66 -17.33 4.78 4.03
CA ASP A 66 -18.74 4.41 4.20
C ASP A 66 -19.05 3.00 3.64
N ASP A 67 -18.36 2.57 2.59
CA ASP A 67 -18.55 1.22 2.05
C ASP A 67 -18.00 0.17 3.01
N VAL A 68 -16.89 0.44 3.70
CA VAL A 68 -16.33 -0.43 4.73
C VAL A 68 -17.25 -0.48 5.94
N GLU A 69 -17.69 0.68 6.45
CA GLU A 69 -18.56 0.77 7.63
C GLU A 69 -19.90 0.06 7.44
N ASN A 70 -20.47 0.15 6.23
CA ASN A 70 -21.72 -0.52 5.87
C ASN A 70 -21.54 -1.98 5.41
N GLY A 71 -20.32 -2.53 5.49
CA GLY A 71 -20.03 -3.92 5.10
C GLY A 71 -20.16 -4.21 3.60
N ARG A 72 -20.09 -3.17 2.76
CA ARG A 72 -20.12 -3.27 1.29
C ARG A 72 -18.72 -3.48 0.68
N ALA A 73 -17.67 -3.16 1.44
CA ALA A 73 -16.28 -3.39 1.06
C ALA A 73 -15.45 -3.89 2.24
N PHE A 74 -14.29 -4.47 1.94
CA PHE A 74 -13.32 -4.95 2.93
C PHE A 74 -12.01 -4.17 2.80
N GLU A 75 -11.34 -3.95 3.94
CA GLU A 75 -10.09 -3.20 3.97
C GLU A 75 -8.94 -4.02 3.34
N PRO A 76 -8.01 -3.36 2.63
CA PRO A 76 -6.75 -3.94 2.23
C PRO A 76 -5.93 -4.42 3.45
N THR A 77 -5.40 -5.63 3.39
CA THR A 77 -4.55 -6.23 4.45
C THR A 77 -3.10 -6.40 4.01
N SER A 78 -2.88 -6.58 2.71
CA SER A 78 -1.56 -6.68 2.09
C SER A 78 -1.56 -6.13 0.67
N ILE A 79 -0.41 -5.63 0.22
CA ILE A 79 -0.26 -5.08 -1.13
C ILE A 79 1.13 -5.36 -1.68
N ASN A 80 1.24 -5.52 -3.00
CA ASN A 80 2.52 -5.56 -3.67
C ASN A 80 2.44 -5.00 -5.09
N ARG A 81 3.44 -4.18 -5.46
CA ARG A 81 3.61 -3.72 -6.84
C ARG A 81 4.51 -4.68 -7.61
N SER A 82 4.07 -5.02 -8.82
CA SER A 82 4.85 -5.77 -9.81
C SER A 82 6.24 -5.16 -10.09
N PRO A 83 7.26 -5.98 -10.42
CA PRO A 83 8.61 -5.49 -10.71
C PRO A 83 8.69 -4.54 -11.91
N ASP A 84 7.81 -4.69 -12.91
CA ASP A 84 7.75 -3.81 -14.08
C ASP A 84 6.93 -2.53 -13.84
N GLN A 85 6.42 -2.36 -12.61
CA GLN A 85 5.69 -1.19 -12.13
C GLN A 85 4.39 -0.91 -12.89
N LYS A 86 3.75 -1.95 -13.46
CA LYS A 86 2.49 -1.78 -14.21
C LYS A 86 1.26 -2.25 -13.47
N LEU A 87 1.44 -3.19 -12.54
CA LEU A 87 0.36 -3.85 -11.80
C LEU A 87 0.56 -3.73 -10.30
N LEU A 88 -0.56 -3.74 -9.59
CA LEU A 88 -0.69 -3.69 -8.15
C LEU A 88 -1.63 -4.81 -7.69
N VAL A 89 -1.15 -5.72 -6.86
CA VAL A 89 -1.97 -6.76 -6.25
C VAL A 89 -2.30 -6.39 -4.82
N VAL A 90 -3.56 -6.58 -4.42
CA VAL A 90 -4.10 -6.24 -3.10
C VAL A 90 -4.83 -7.45 -2.55
N GLY A 91 -4.51 -7.84 -1.32
CA GLY A 91 -5.30 -8.77 -0.55
C GLY A 91 -6.21 -8.03 0.44
N ASP A 92 -7.41 -8.54 0.71
CA ASP A 92 -8.35 -7.95 1.68
C ASP A 92 -8.75 -8.89 2.83
N GLN A 93 -9.47 -8.33 3.81
CA GLN A 93 -9.94 -9.03 5.02
C GLN A 93 -10.89 -10.20 4.73
N ALA A 94 -11.55 -10.23 3.56
CA ALA A 94 -12.47 -11.30 3.19
C ALA A 94 -11.79 -12.46 2.45
N GLY A 95 -10.49 -12.36 2.16
CA GLY A 95 -9.76 -13.38 1.40
C GLY A 95 -9.82 -13.18 -0.11
N THR A 96 -10.24 -12.00 -0.58
CA THR A 96 -10.22 -11.65 -1.99
C THR A 96 -8.86 -11.06 -2.35
N VAL A 97 -8.33 -11.48 -3.50
CA VAL A 97 -7.17 -10.86 -4.15
C VAL A 97 -7.67 -10.03 -5.32
N LYS A 98 -7.25 -8.78 -5.38
CA LYS A 98 -7.63 -7.79 -6.39
C LYS A 98 -6.38 -7.36 -7.16
N LEU A 99 -6.48 -7.29 -8.48
CA LEU A 99 -5.41 -6.84 -9.36
C LEU A 99 -5.81 -5.52 -10.04
N PHE A 100 -5.01 -4.49 -9.82
CA PHE A 100 -5.18 -3.14 -10.37
C PHE A 100 -4.02 -2.77 -11.30
N ASN A 101 -4.21 -1.73 -12.11
CA ASN A 101 -3.10 -1.03 -12.76
C ASN A 101 -2.34 -0.18 -11.72
N TYR A 102 -1.02 -0.04 -11.91
CA TYR A 102 -0.18 0.85 -11.13
C TYR A 102 0.29 2.04 -11.98
N PRO A 103 0.27 3.28 -11.46
CA PRO A 103 -0.24 3.68 -10.15
C PRO A 103 -1.78 3.63 -10.08
N CYS A 104 -2.31 3.22 -8.93
CA CYS A 104 -3.73 3.15 -8.63
C CYS A 104 -4.16 4.38 -7.81
N ILE A 105 -4.46 5.49 -8.50
CA ILE A 105 -4.80 6.78 -7.85
C ILE A 105 -6.31 7.00 -7.76
N ASN A 106 -7.05 6.58 -8.80
CA ASN A 106 -8.50 6.79 -8.86
C ASN A 106 -9.23 5.85 -7.89
N LYS A 107 -10.17 6.38 -7.11
CA LYS A 107 -11.00 5.60 -6.18
C LYS A 107 -11.95 4.62 -6.88
N ASP A 108 -12.33 4.93 -8.11
CA ASP A 108 -13.17 4.05 -8.92
C ASP A 108 -12.33 3.16 -9.86
N ALA A 109 -11.07 2.87 -9.47
CA ALA A 109 -10.19 2.03 -10.26
C ALA A 109 -10.78 0.62 -10.40
N GLU A 110 -10.93 0.17 -11.64
CA GLU A 110 -11.36 -1.19 -11.92
C GLU A 110 -10.29 -2.21 -11.51
N SER A 111 -10.74 -3.33 -10.95
CA SER A 111 -9.89 -4.45 -10.57
C SER A 111 -10.44 -5.77 -11.09
N MET A 112 -9.51 -6.68 -11.38
CA MET A 112 -9.83 -8.10 -11.52
C MET A 112 -9.81 -8.74 -10.13
N ASN A 113 -10.91 -9.37 -9.73
CA ASN A 113 -11.08 -9.93 -8.40
C ASN A 113 -11.10 -11.45 -8.45
N ALA A 114 -10.39 -12.08 -7.52
CA ALA A 114 -10.36 -13.52 -7.33
C ALA A 114 -10.55 -13.86 -5.84
N PHE A 115 -11.54 -14.70 -5.54
CA PHE A 115 -11.66 -15.30 -4.21
C PHE A 115 -10.57 -16.35 -4.05
N ALA A 116 -9.55 -16.03 -3.24
CA ALA A 116 -8.39 -16.88 -3.07
C ALA A 116 -8.39 -17.62 -1.73
N HIS A 117 -8.85 -16.96 -0.66
CA HIS A 117 -8.76 -17.45 0.70
C HIS A 117 -10.11 -17.36 1.43
N VAL A 118 -10.25 -18.15 2.49
CA VAL A 118 -11.46 -18.22 3.33
C VAL A 118 -11.52 -17.07 4.35
N LYS A 119 -10.39 -16.37 4.55
CA LYS A 119 -10.18 -15.30 5.53
C LYS A 119 -9.14 -14.31 4.98
N GLU A 120 -8.82 -13.30 5.78
CA GLU A 120 -7.84 -12.27 5.48
C GLU A 120 -6.61 -12.78 4.72
N VAL A 121 -6.25 -12.06 3.66
CA VAL A 121 -5.02 -12.33 2.92
C VAL A 121 -3.86 -11.70 3.67
N SER A 122 -3.08 -12.53 4.38
CA SER A 122 -1.99 -12.04 5.24
C SER A 122 -0.82 -11.43 4.46
N LYS A 123 -0.58 -11.89 3.22
CA LYS A 123 0.50 -11.37 2.37
C LYS A 123 0.26 -11.67 0.88
N VAL A 124 0.66 -10.72 0.03
CA VAL A 124 0.78 -10.86 -1.43
C VAL A 124 2.18 -10.41 -1.86
N ARG A 125 2.78 -11.04 -2.88
CA ARG A 125 4.13 -10.75 -3.38
C ARG A 125 4.30 -11.23 -4.82
#